data_AF-A0A258WTD1-F1
#
_entry.id   AF-A0A258WTD1-F1
#
_cell.length_a   1.000
_cell.length_b   1.000
_cell.length_c   1.000
_cell.angle_alpha   90.00
_cell.angle_beta   90.00
_cell.angle_gamma   90.00
#
_symmetry.space_group_name_H-M   'P 1'
#
loop_
_entity.id
_entity.type
_entity.pdbx_description
1 polymer ?
#
loop_
_entity_poly.entity_id
_entity_poly.type
_entity_poly.pdbx_seq_one_letter_code
_entity_poly.pdbx_strand_id
1 'polypeptide(L)'
;MKTIYNILLVAFLGYVTLSYAGINPKVDELNNEQSLQVYSAPNPNGAITTQTIDEAFEQNGLSMGGDNNMNSPFEKRFGKVHYKTYNLAMFSNTDLTVKLIKKYPKFGSLTPLTMSIWSDDTKKTMNISTLTLVGMSKSVGIPVNDPDLVAYATMVKTALKAALPNGGFQKTNFPVVDVNKASSFKQEFTVDMTETDPDAIQEIRGNIEAAFEGEMEPLGFLLPNYMNLQQDVFEGLGFKEYDIYLTYSICKFDVIYPVSKDSPAAGAWAPCSMYIYHKKGEDKIHIGYLGVDSWISSLGMTNKEGIDKLYEAQGMITKILKDLN
;
A
#
# COMPACT_ATOMS: atom_id res chain seq x y z
N MET A 1 -23.33 28.13 -72.25
CA MET A 1 -24.60 27.86 -71.53
C MET A 1 -24.25 26.92 -70.38
N LYS A 2 -24.18 27.47 -69.17
CA LYS A 2 -25.06 27.14 -68.02
C LYS A 2 -24.90 25.70 -67.49
N THR A 3 -24.78 25.35 -66.21
CA THR A 3 -24.35 25.96 -64.94
C THR A 3 -24.52 24.84 -63.87
N ILE A 4 -23.67 24.80 -62.83
CA ILE A 4 -23.89 24.23 -61.45
C ILE A 4 -23.96 22.66 -61.40
N TYR A 5 -23.28 21.90 -60.53
CA TYR A 5 -23.07 22.01 -59.08
C TYR A 5 -21.76 21.40 -58.58
N ASN A 6 -21.10 22.19 -57.72
CA ASN A 6 -20.11 21.80 -56.74
C ASN A 6 -20.71 20.82 -55.71
N ILE A 7 -20.03 19.70 -55.42
CA ILE A 7 -19.91 19.16 -54.06
C ILE A 7 -18.50 18.56 -53.93
N LEU A 8 -17.58 19.35 -53.36
CA LEU A 8 -16.27 18.92 -52.91
C LEU A 8 -16.45 18.32 -51.51
N LEU A 9 -16.31 17.00 -51.42
CA LEU A 9 -16.32 16.24 -50.18
C LEU A 9 -14.96 16.45 -49.50
N VAL A 10 -14.81 17.53 -48.74
CA VAL A 10 -13.68 17.74 -47.85
C VAL A 10 -13.93 16.88 -46.61
N ALA A 11 -13.32 15.70 -46.59
CA ALA A 11 -13.26 14.86 -45.39
C ALA A 11 -12.41 15.58 -44.34
N PHE A 12 -13.08 16.29 -43.42
CA PHE A 12 -12.49 16.74 -42.16
C PHE A 12 -12.24 15.50 -41.28
N LEU A 13 -11.05 14.91 -41.38
CA LEU A 13 -10.49 14.04 -40.36
C LEU A 13 -10.13 14.92 -39.15
N GLY A 14 -11.15 15.24 -38.36
CA GLY A 14 -10.96 15.78 -37.02
C GLY A 14 -10.34 14.71 -36.15
N TYR A 15 -9.03 14.79 -35.94
CA TYR A 15 -8.39 14.16 -34.79
C TYR A 15 -9.08 14.70 -33.53
N VAL A 16 -10.02 13.94 -32.99
CA VAL A 16 -10.46 14.13 -31.61
C VAL A 16 -9.33 13.61 -30.75
N THR A 17 -8.35 14.46 -30.48
CA THR A 17 -7.57 14.30 -29.26
C THR A 17 -8.56 14.46 -28.12
N LEU A 18 -8.98 13.35 -27.49
CA LEU A 18 -9.47 13.41 -26.12
C LEU A 18 -8.30 13.96 -25.31
N SER A 19 -8.25 15.29 -25.16
CA SER A 19 -7.53 15.90 -24.08
C SER A 19 -8.21 15.41 -22.81
N TYR A 20 -7.61 14.42 -22.14
CA TYR A 20 -7.80 14.27 -20.72
C TYR A 20 -7.41 15.63 -20.13
N ALA A 21 -8.40 16.48 -19.89
CA ALA A 21 -8.22 17.65 -19.06
C ALA A 21 -7.79 17.09 -17.70
N GLY A 22 -6.49 17.14 -17.45
CA GLY A 22 -5.89 16.70 -16.21
C GLY A 22 -6.57 17.46 -15.08
N ILE A 23 -7.41 16.76 -14.32
CA ILE A 23 -7.89 17.24 -13.04
C ILE A 23 -6.66 17.17 -12.14
N ASN A 24 -5.88 18.24 -12.11
CA ASN A 24 -4.92 18.49 -11.03
C ASN A 24 -5.74 19.09 -9.89
N PRO A 25 -6.10 18.30 -8.86
CA PRO A 25 -6.82 18.84 -7.72
C PRO A 25 -5.93 19.89 -7.08
N LYS A 26 -6.49 21.04 -6.71
CA LYS A 26 -5.71 22.04 -5.98
C LYS A 26 -5.31 21.44 -4.63
N VAL A 27 -4.13 21.80 -4.12
CA VAL A 27 -3.62 21.33 -2.82
C VAL A 27 -4.65 21.54 -1.70
N ASP A 28 -5.42 22.64 -1.75
CA ASP A 28 -6.50 22.94 -0.79
C ASP A 28 -7.69 21.98 -0.88
N GLU A 29 -7.98 21.42 -2.06
CA GLU A 29 -9.04 20.42 -2.25
C GLU A 29 -8.62 19.08 -1.64
N LEU A 30 -7.33 18.72 -1.76
CA LEU A 30 -6.75 17.51 -1.17
C LEU A 30 -6.67 17.54 0.35
N ASN A 31 -6.63 18.73 0.93
CA ASN A 31 -6.67 18.95 2.38
C ASN A 31 -8.05 18.70 2.99
N ASN A 32 -9.06 18.34 2.19
CA ASN A 32 -10.39 17.92 2.66
C ASN A 32 -10.65 16.42 2.47
N GLU A 33 -9.71 15.67 1.89
CA GLU A 33 -9.88 14.24 1.63
C GLU A 33 -9.16 13.36 2.67
N GLN A 34 -9.89 12.35 3.17
CA GLN A 34 -9.41 11.33 4.09
C GLN A 34 -8.36 10.42 3.43
N SER A 35 -7.39 9.96 4.22
CA SER A 35 -6.35 9.05 3.73
C SER A 35 -6.84 7.60 3.56
N LEU A 36 -7.88 7.21 4.29
CA LEU A 36 -8.49 5.87 4.20
C LEU A 36 -9.89 5.93 3.60
N GLN A 37 -10.27 4.81 3.01
CA GLN A 37 -11.63 4.54 2.55
C GLN A 37 -12.07 3.16 3.02
N VAL A 38 -13.38 3.01 3.26
CA VAL A 38 -14.01 1.73 3.54
C VAL A 38 -15.10 1.49 2.50
N TYR A 39 -15.03 0.35 1.83
CA TYR A 39 -16.07 -0.12 0.91
C TYR A 39 -16.82 -1.28 1.59
N SER A 40 -18.14 -1.21 1.63
CA SER A 40 -18.97 -2.18 2.35
C SER A 40 -20.13 -2.66 1.48
N ALA A 41 -20.46 -3.94 1.57
CA ALA A 41 -21.62 -4.53 0.92
C ALA A 41 -22.43 -5.39 1.91
N PRO A 42 -23.77 -5.44 1.77
CA PRO A 42 -24.59 -6.43 2.45
C PRO A 42 -24.11 -7.85 2.12
N ASN A 43 -23.96 -8.67 3.15
CA ASN A 43 -23.55 -10.07 3.04
C ASN A 43 -24.37 -10.99 3.96
N PRO A 44 -25.72 -10.92 3.93
CA PRO A 44 -26.57 -11.68 4.86
C PRO A 44 -26.46 -13.20 4.71
N ASN A 45 -26.08 -13.66 3.53
CA ASN A 45 -25.99 -15.09 3.18
C ASN A 45 -24.53 -15.61 3.18
N GLY A 46 -23.55 -14.77 3.51
CA GLY A 46 -22.14 -15.14 3.50
C GLY A 46 -21.56 -15.43 2.11
N ALA A 47 -22.18 -14.90 1.05
CA ALA A 47 -21.74 -15.13 -0.34
C ALA A 47 -20.44 -14.41 -0.69
N ILE A 48 -20.16 -13.27 -0.04
CA ILE A 48 -18.89 -12.56 -0.16
C ILE A 48 -17.92 -13.14 0.87
N THR A 49 -16.86 -13.78 0.39
CA THR A 49 -15.76 -14.36 1.18
C THR A 49 -14.42 -13.74 0.78
N THR A 50 -13.36 -13.97 1.56
CA THR A 50 -12.03 -13.46 1.19
C THR A 50 -11.55 -14.05 -0.13
N GLN A 51 -11.78 -15.34 -0.37
CA GLN A 51 -11.51 -15.98 -1.66
C GLN A 51 -12.23 -15.28 -2.84
N THR A 52 -13.52 -14.98 -2.73
CA THR A 52 -14.24 -14.28 -3.82
C THR A 52 -13.74 -12.85 -4.03
N ILE A 53 -13.20 -12.22 -2.99
CA ILE A 53 -12.57 -10.90 -3.07
C ILE A 53 -11.24 -11.02 -3.83
N ASP A 54 -10.41 -12.00 -3.48
CA ASP A 54 -9.12 -12.25 -4.13
C ASP A 54 -9.32 -12.51 -5.63
N GLU A 55 -10.24 -13.39 -5.99
CA GLU A 55 -10.58 -13.70 -7.40
C GLU A 55 -11.03 -12.45 -8.16
N ALA A 56 -11.85 -11.59 -7.54
CA ALA A 56 -12.28 -10.35 -8.16
C ALA A 56 -11.14 -9.33 -8.32
N PHE A 57 -10.21 -9.29 -7.37
CA PHE A 57 -9.02 -8.43 -7.44
C PHE A 57 -8.07 -8.89 -8.55
N GLU A 58 -7.80 -10.19 -8.65
CA GLU A 58 -6.98 -10.77 -9.71
C GLU A 58 -7.55 -10.48 -11.10
N GLN A 59 -8.87 -10.64 -11.28
CA GLN A 59 -9.55 -10.31 -12.54
C GLN A 59 -9.46 -8.82 -12.91
N ASN A 60 -9.18 -7.96 -11.94
CA ASN A 60 -8.99 -6.51 -12.12
C ASN A 60 -7.52 -6.09 -12.08
N GLY A 61 -6.59 -7.04 -12.23
CA GLY A 61 -5.16 -6.77 -12.39
C GLY A 61 -4.38 -6.59 -11.09
N LEU A 62 -4.96 -6.95 -9.94
CA LEU A 62 -4.27 -6.94 -8.65
C LEU A 62 -3.93 -8.37 -8.23
N SER A 63 -2.65 -8.68 -8.13
CA SER A 63 -2.16 -9.97 -7.62
C SER A 63 -2.09 -9.94 -6.10
N MET A 64 -2.51 -11.03 -5.47
CA MET A 64 -2.43 -11.20 -4.02
C MET A 64 -0.99 -11.44 -3.57
N GLY A 65 -0.48 -10.57 -2.68
CA GLY A 65 0.76 -10.78 -1.91
C GLY A 65 0.53 -11.56 -0.60
N GLY A 66 -0.71 -11.65 -0.14
CA GLY A 66 -1.12 -12.54 0.97
C GLY A 66 -2.46 -12.13 1.58
N ASP A 67 -3.23 -13.12 2.04
CA ASP A 67 -4.51 -12.94 2.75
C ASP A 67 -4.43 -13.58 4.14
N ASN A 68 -3.95 -12.82 5.13
CA ASN A 68 -3.65 -13.35 6.45
C ASN A 68 -4.89 -13.37 7.33
N ASN A 69 -5.48 -14.54 7.55
CA ASN A 69 -6.55 -14.73 8.53
C ASN A 69 -6.03 -14.50 9.96
N MET A 70 -6.38 -13.35 10.54
CA MET A 70 -5.89 -12.92 11.85
C MET A 70 -6.63 -13.58 13.01
N ASN A 71 -7.81 -14.14 12.78
CA ASN A 71 -8.57 -14.79 13.85
C ASN A 71 -7.86 -16.03 14.39
N SER A 72 -7.18 -16.80 13.54
CA SER A 72 -6.40 -17.97 13.97
C SER A 72 -5.29 -17.62 14.98
N PRO A 73 -4.36 -16.67 14.69
CA PRO A 73 -3.37 -16.25 15.66
C PRO A 73 -3.98 -15.49 16.85
N PHE A 74 -5.04 -14.71 16.66
CA PHE A 74 -5.68 -13.99 17.76
C PHE A 74 -6.31 -14.94 18.78
N GLU A 75 -7.02 -15.98 18.33
CA GLU A 75 -7.60 -16.98 19.20
C GLU A 75 -6.51 -17.72 20.00
N LYS A 76 -5.44 -18.13 19.33
CA LYS A 76 -4.31 -18.83 19.98
C LYS A 76 -3.60 -17.97 21.03
N ARG A 77 -3.41 -16.68 20.75
CA ARG A 77 -2.60 -15.78 21.60
C ARG A 77 -3.41 -15.06 22.67
N PHE A 78 -4.66 -14.71 22.38
CA PHE A 78 -5.49 -13.85 23.23
C PHE A 78 -6.80 -14.51 23.68
N GLY A 79 -7.12 -15.71 23.18
CA GLY A 79 -8.30 -16.50 23.58
C GLY A 79 -9.65 -15.91 23.15
N LYS A 80 -9.64 -14.92 22.27
CA LYS A 80 -10.85 -14.31 21.69
C LYS A 80 -10.53 -13.58 20.39
N VAL A 81 -11.58 -13.39 19.58
CA VAL A 81 -11.56 -12.64 18.32
C VAL A 81 -12.63 -11.54 18.34
N HIS A 82 -12.44 -10.48 17.55
CA HIS A 82 -13.37 -9.33 17.50
C HIS A 82 -14.44 -9.47 16.41
N TYR A 83 -14.14 -10.21 15.34
CA TYR A 83 -15.00 -10.39 14.16
C TYR A 83 -15.01 -11.85 13.73
N LYS A 84 -16.07 -12.33 13.04
CA LYS A 84 -16.05 -13.67 12.43
C LYS A 84 -15.04 -13.80 11.30
N THR A 85 -14.92 -12.74 10.49
CA THR A 85 -13.87 -12.61 9.47
C THR A 85 -13.03 -11.39 9.80
N TYR A 86 -11.72 -11.56 9.90
CA TYR A 86 -10.77 -10.47 9.99
C TYR A 86 -9.46 -10.90 9.35
N ASN A 87 -9.16 -10.33 8.20
CA ASN A 87 -7.94 -10.62 7.46
C ASN A 87 -7.16 -9.34 7.19
N LEU A 88 -5.83 -9.46 7.22
CA LEU A 88 -4.93 -8.47 6.66
C LEU A 88 -4.45 -8.96 5.30
N ALA A 89 -4.93 -8.29 4.26
CA ALA A 89 -4.68 -8.65 2.88
C ALA A 89 -3.71 -7.67 2.23
N MET A 90 -2.97 -8.15 1.24
CA MET A 90 -1.93 -7.43 0.53
C MET A 90 -2.10 -7.66 -0.96
N PHE A 91 -2.16 -6.60 -1.75
CA PHE A 91 -2.33 -6.67 -3.19
C PHE A 91 -1.36 -5.76 -3.92
N SER A 92 -0.97 -6.15 -5.14
CA SER A 92 -0.10 -5.31 -5.97
C SER A 92 -0.44 -5.45 -7.45
N ASN A 93 -0.11 -4.44 -8.25
CA ASN A 93 -0.13 -4.52 -9.70
C ASN A 93 1.29 -4.33 -10.21
N THR A 94 1.88 -5.35 -10.83
CA THR A 94 3.28 -5.34 -11.26
C THR A 94 3.61 -4.15 -12.15
N ASP A 95 2.82 -3.90 -13.19
CA ASP A 95 3.12 -2.87 -14.19
C ASP A 95 3.09 -1.45 -13.61
N LEU A 96 2.04 -1.09 -12.88
CA LEU A 96 1.91 0.22 -12.26
C LEU A 96 2.90 0.40 -11.11
N THR A 97 3.16 -0.64 -10.32
CA THR A 97 4.22 -0.63 -9.29
C THR A 97 5.58 -0.33 -9.91
N VAL A 98 5.95 -1.01 -11.01
CA VAL A 98 7.21 -0.75 -11.72
C VAL A 98 7.29 0.69 -12.22
N LYS A 99 6.23 1.21 -12.84
CA LYS A 99 6.18 2.60 -13.32
C LYS A 99 6.35 3.61 -12.19
N LEU A 100 5.71 3.36 -11.05
CA LEU A 100 5.77 4.25 -9.89
C LEU A 100 7.12 4.18 -9.21
N ILE A 101 7.70 2.99 -8.98
CA ILE A 101 9.01 2.83 -8.35
C ILE A 101 10.12 3.49 -9.17
N LYS A 102 10.09 3.36 -10.51
CA LYS A 102 11.03 4.03 -11.43
C LYS A 102 11.11 5.53 -11.19
N LYS A 103 9.96 6.18 -10.95
CA LYS A 103 9.90 7.63 -10.67
C LYS A 103 10.11 7.96 -9.19
N TYR A 104 9.62 7.09 -8.32
CA TYR A 104 9.48 7.30 -6.89
C TYR A 104 9.89 6.03 -6.14
N PRO A 105 11.19 5.84 -5.85
CA PRO A 105 11.68 4.62 -5.21
C PRO A 105 10.97 4.31 -3.88
N LYS A 106 10.56 5.33 -3.14
CA LYS A 106 9.75 5.21 -1.91
C LYS A 106 8.36 4.57 -2.07
N PHE A 107 7.85 4.38 -3.28
CA PHE A 107 6.58 3.67 -3.52
C PHE A 107 6.63 2.21 -3.06
N GLY A 108 7.83 1.65 -2.84
CA GLY A 108 8.00 0.36 -2.17
C GLY A 108 7.35 0.30 -0.78
N SER A 109 7.18 1.43 -0.08
CA SER A 109 6.44 1.47 1.21
C SER A 109 4.91 1.33 1.06
N LEU A 110 4.40 1.23 -0.17
CA LEU A 110 3.03 0.87 -0.52
C LEU A 110 2.98 -0.37 -1.43
N THR A 111 4.07 -1.16 -1.46
CA THR A 111 4.18 -2.37 -2.26
C THR A 111 4.51 -3.54 -1.33
N PRO A 112 3.57 -4.49 -1.14
CA PRO A 112 2.19 -4.47 -1.62
C PRO A 112 1.31 -3.40 -0.92
N LEU A 113 0.21 -3.02 -1.56
CA LEU A 113 -0.80 -2.16 -0.94
C LEU A 113 -1.62 -3.00 0.05
N THR A 114 -1.74 -2.51 1.27
CA THR A 114 -2.40 -3.24 2.36
C THR A 114 -3.87 -2.90 2.52
N MET A 115 -4.62 -3.89 3.00
CA MET A 115 -6.06 -3.85 3.19
C MET A 115 -6.44 -4.64 4.44
N SER A 116 -7.52 -4.24 5.12
CA SER A 116 -8.27 -5.18 5.96
C SER A 116 -9.55 -5.61 5.30
N ILE A 117 -9.90 -6.88 5.50
CA ILE A 117 -11.17 -7.47 5.12
C ILE A 117 -11.86 -7.95 6.39
N TRP A 118 -13.08 -7.48 6.68
CA TRP A 118 -13.77 -7.89 7.90
C TRP A 118 -15.29 -7.94 7.79
N SER A 119 -15.89 -8.84 8.58
CA SER A 119 -17.33 -8.92 8.73
C SER A 119 -17.84 -7.99 9.84
N ASP A 120 -18.94 -7.27 9.58
CA ASP A 120 -19.77 -6.70 10.65
C ASP A 120 -20.97 -7.63 10.83
N ASP A 121 -20.92 -8.46 11.87
CA ASP A 121 -21.92 -9.51 12.07
C ASP A 121 -23.29 -8.96 12.49
N THR A 122 -23.32 -7.77 13.09
CA THR A 122 -24.56 -7.10 13.50
C THR A 122 -25.26 -6.53 12.29
N LYS A 123 -24.51 -5.83 11.42
CA LYS A 123 -25.03 -5.26 10.17
C LYS A 123 -25.14 -6.29 9.04
N LYS A 124 -24.55 -7.47 9.22
CA LYS A 124 -24.39 -8.52 8.22
C LYS A 124 -23.75 -7.99 6.94
N THR A 125 -22.62 -7.30 7.07
CA THR A 125 -21.87 -6.76 5.94
C THR A 125 -20.47 -7.34 5.85
N MET A 126 -19.91 -7.36 4.63
CA MET A 126 -18.48 -7.53 4.41
C MET A 126 -17.88 -6.16 4.06
N ASN A 127 -16.70 -5.88 4.60
CA ASN A 127 -16.06 -4.58 4.49
C ASN A 127 -14.61 -4.77 4.04
N ILE A 128 -14.13 -3.86 3.19
CA ILE A 128 -12.72 -3.74 2.82
C ILE A 128 -12.27 -2.32 3.12
N SER A 129 -11.12 -2.15 3.78
CA SER A 129 -10.47 -0.85 3.91
C SER A 129 -9.15 -0.82 3.15
N THR A 130 -8.81 0.34 2.60
CA THR A 130 -7.51 0.60 1.98
C THR A 130 -7.29 2.11 1.88
N LEU A 131 -6.13 2.52 1.36
CA LEU A 131 -5.80 3.92 1.15
C LEU A 131 -6.60 4.53 -0.01
N THR A 132 -6.93 5.82 0.11
CA THR A 132 -7.41 6.63 -1.01
C THR A 132 -6.25 7.04 -1.90
N LEU A 133 -6.55 7.61 -3.08
CA LEU A 133 -5.54 8.27 -3.92
C LEU A 133 -4.76 9.31 -3.11
N VAL A 134 -5.47 10.11 -2.31
CA VAL A 134 -4.87 11.14 -1.45
C VAL A 134 -4.05 10.52 -0.33
N GLY A 135 -4.52 9.42 0.27
CA GLY A 135 -3.77 8.67 1.28
C GLY A 135 -2.45 8.15 0.76
N MET A 136 -2.45 7.51 -0.41
CA MET A 136 -1.23 7.03 -1.08
C MET A 136 -0.32 8.21 -1.45
N SER A 137 -0.86 9.25 -2.08
CA SER A 137 -0.10 10.44 -2.47
C SER A 137 0.61 11.08 -1.29
N LYS A 138 -0.11 11.30 -0.18
CA LYS A 138 0.41 11.90 1.05
C LYS A 138 1.50 11.03 1.67
N SER A 139 1.22 9.75 1.93
CA SER A 139 2.13 8.87 2.68
C SER A 139 3.50 8.73 2.02
N VAL A 140 3.53 8.62 0.69
CA VAL A 140 4.80 8.54 -0.04
C VAL A 140 5.23 9.87 -0.64
N GLY A 141 4.45 10.94 -0.56
CA GLY A 141 4.79 12.25 -1.16
C GLY A 141 4.98 12.16 -2.68
N ILE A 142 4.08 11.45 -3.35
CA ILE A 142 3.94 11.44 -4.81
C ILE A 142 2.86 12.45 -5.19
N PRO A 143 3.01 13.25 -6.26
CA PRO A 143 1.95 14.14 -6.70
C PRO A 143 0.63 13.39 -6.90
N VAL A 144 -0.46 13.88 -6.31
CA VAL A 144 -1.77 13.21 -6.37
C VAL A 144 -2.29 13.02 -7.79
N ASN A 145 -1.81 13.86 -8.70
CA ASN A 145 -2.14 13.91 -10.10
C ASN A 145 -1.13 13.16 -10.97
N ASP A 146 -0.15 12.45 -10.39
CA ASP A 146 0.70 11.56 -11.17
C ASP A 146 -0.21 10.51 -11.87
N PRO A 147 -0.12 10.39 -13.21
CA PRO A 147 -1.07 9.58 -13.96
C PRO A 147 -1.02 8.10 -13.60
N ASP A 148 0.14 7.57 -13.20
CA ASP A 148 0.28 6.17 -12.81
C ASP A 148 -0.30 5.94 -11.40
N LEU A 149 -0.17 6.92 -10.49
CA LEU A 149 -0.80 6.83 -9.17
C LEU A 149 -2.33 6.92 -9.28
N VAL A 150 -2.84 7.80 -10.14
CA VAL A 150 -4.28 7.91 -10.45
C VAL A 150 -4.79 6.61 -11.07
N ALA A 151 -4.04 6.01 -12.00
CA ALA A 151 -4.38 4.73 -12.60
C ALA A 151 -4.43 3.61 -11.54
N TYR A 152 -3.45 3.55 -10.64
CA TYR A 152 -3.40 2.59 -9.54
C TYR A 152 -4.62 2.72 -8.63
N ALA A 153 -4.93 3.95 -8.17
CA ALA A 153 -6.09 4.19 -7.32
C ALA A 153 -7.42 3.85 -8.03
N THR A 154 -7.50 4.10 -9.33
CA THR A 154 -8.68 3.77 -10.15
C THR A 154 -8.86 2.25 -10.29
N MET A 155 -7.76 1.52 -10.49
CA MET A 155 -7.75 0.05 -10.52
C MET A 155 -8.24 -0.52 -9.20
N VAL A 156 -7.70 -0.05 -8.06
CA VAL A 156 -8.16 -0.46 -6.73
C VAL A 156 -9.65 -0.18 -6.52
N LYS A 157 -10.14 1.00 -6.91
CA LYS A 157 -11.58 1.32 -6.83
C LYS A 157 -12.45 0.41 -7.71
N THR A 158 -11.93 -0.02 -8.84
CA THR A 158 -12.63 -0.93 -9.76
C THR A 158 -12.71 -2.33 -9.16
N ALA A 159 -11.59 -2.84 -8.64
CA ALA A 159 -11.51 -4.12 -7.93
C ALA A 159 -12.44 -4.16 -6.70
N LEU A 160 -12.48 -3.10 -5.88
CA LEU A 160 -13.39 -2.99 -4.73
C LEU A 160 -14.87 -3.13 -5.14
N LYS A 161 -15.29 -2.47 -6.22
CA LYS A 161 -16.67 -2.56 -6.73
C LYS A 161 -17.00 -3.94 -7.28
N ALA A 162 -16.04 -4.60 -7.93
CA ALA A 162 -16.21 -5.96 -8.44
C ALA A 162 -16.31 -6.98 -7.30
N ALA A 163 -15.44 -6.86 -6.30
CA ALA A 163 -15.37 -7.77 -5.16
C ALA A 163 -16.59 -7.70 -4.23
N LEU A 164 -17.15 -6.50 -4.04
CA LEU A 164 -18.29 -6.24 -3.17
C LEU A 164 -19.48 -5.70 -3.99
N PRO A 165 -20.15 -6.57 -4.80
CA PRO A 165 -21.26 -6.13 -5.63
C PRO A 165 -22.41 -5.58 -4.77
N ASN A 166 -23.08 -4.53 -5.25
CA ASN A 166 -24.09 -3.76 -4.50
C ASN A 166 -23.54 -3.02 -3.26
N GLY A 167 -22.22 -2.90 -3.14
CA GLY A 167 -21.57 -2.15 -2.09
C GLY A 167 -21.49 -0.65 -2.35
N GLY A 168 -20.94 0.07 -1.37
CA GLY A 168 -20.70 1.49 -1.44
C GLY A 168 -19.59 1.96 -0.52
N PHE A 169 -18.96 3.08 -0.88
CA PHE A 169 -18.03 3.77 0.01
C PHE A 169 -18.79 4.30 1.22
N GLN A 170 -18.29 3.98 2.40
CA GLN A 170 -18.89 4.39 3.66
C GLN A 170 -18.54 5.84 3.96
N LYS A 171 -19.50 6.58 4.51
CA LYS A 171 -19.21 7.85 5.16
C LYS A 171 -18.50 7.56 6.47
N THR A 172 -17.21 7.84 6.52
CA THR A 172 -16.39 7.64 7.73
C THR A 172 -16.13 8.98 8.41
N ASN A 173 -15.77 8.93 9.70
CA ASN A 173 -15.34 10.09 10.47
C ASN A 173 -13.81 10.11 10.65
N PHE A 174 -13.05 9.46 9.77
CA PHE A 174 -11.59 9.51 9.81
C PHE A 174 -11.11 10.96 9.70
N PRO A 175 -10.09 11.38 10.47
CA PRO A 175 -9.54 12.71 10.34
C PRO A 175 -8.96 12.94 8.95
N VAL A 176 -9.09 14.17 8.49
CA VAL A 176 -8.33 14.62 7.33
C VAL A 176 -6.95 15.07 7.81
N VAL A 177 -5.94 14.41 7.27
CA VAL A 177 -4.54 14.74 7.56
C VAL A 177 -4.07 15.83 6.60
N ASP A 178 -3.45 16.87 7.15
CA ASP A 178 -2.77 17.92 6.39
C ASP A 178 -1.65 17.33 5.51
N VAL A 179 -1.73 17.57 4.19
CA VAL A 179 -0.70 17.15 3.21
C VAL A 179 0.71 17.60 3.61
N ASN A 180 0.85 18.75 4.27
CA ASN A 180 2.15 19.32 4.61
C ASN A 180 2.81 18.61 5.79
N LYS A 181 2.02 17.85 6.57
CA LYS A 181 2.55 16.99 7.64
C LYS A 181 2.87 15.59 7.12
N ALA A 182 2.52 15.25 5.89
CA ALA A 182 2.68 13.89 5.37
C ALA A 182 4.15 13.47 5.16
N SER A 183 5.09 14.41 5.06
CA SER A 183 6.52 14.07 5.05
C SER A 183 7.02 13.51 6.39
N SER A 184 6.33 13.79 7.52
CA SER A 184 6.69 13.21 8.83
C SER A 184 6.29 11.74 8.96
N PHE A 185 5.55 11.20 7.98
CA PHE A 185 5.10 9.81 7.98
C PHE A 185 6.15 8.83 7.51
N LYS A 186 7.35 9.28 7.15
CA LYS A 186 8.38 8.42 6.61
C LYS A 186 9.51 8.28 7.61
N GLN A 187 9.98 7.06 7.74
CA GLN A 187 11.22 6.77 8.44
C GLN A 187 12.20 6.30 7.37
N GLU A 188 13.28 7.05 7.17
CA GLU A 188 14.29 6.81 6.13
C GLU A 188 15.66 6.65 6.78
N PHE A 189 16.40 5.65 6.32
CA PHE A 189 17.72 5.27 6.80
C PHE A 189 18.62 5.01 5.59
N THR A 190 19.92 5.17 5.79
CA THR A 190 20.91 4.79 4.79
C THR A 190 21.97 3.92 5.44
N VAL A 191 22.46 2.95 4.69
CA VAL A 191 23.65 2.16 5.03
C VAL A 191 24.70 2.48 3.97
N ASP A 192 25.89 2.90 4.41
CA ASP A 192 26.99 3.19 3.49
C ASP A 192 27.46 1.90 2.79
N MET A 193 27.58 1.94 1.47
CA MET A 193 28.05 0.83 0.64
C MET A 193 28.90 1.36 -0.51
N THR A 194 30.21 1.19 -0.42
CA THR A 194 31.16 1.63 -1.47
C THR A 194 31.53 0.52 -2.46
N GLU A 195 31.00 -0.67 -2.25
CA GLU A 195 31.27 -1.83 -3.10
C GLU A 195 30.58 -1.70 -4.46
N THR A 196 31.26 -2.16 -5.50
CA THR A 196 30.79 -2.10 -6.89
C THR A 196 30.78 -3.46 -7.56
N ASP A 197 31.46 -4.45 -6.97
CA ASP A 197 31.39 -5.83 -7.40
C ASP A 197 29.99 -6.41 -7.14
N PRO A 198 29.31 -6.97 -8.17
CA PRO A 198 27.96 -7.48 -8.02
C PRO A 198 27.83 -8.58 -6.96
N ASP A 199 28.79 -9.49 -6.84
CA ASP A 199 28.71 -10.60 -5.89
C ASP A 199 28.83 -10.09 -4.46
N ALA A 200 29.74 -9.15 -4.22
CA ALA A 200 29.88 -8.51 -2.92
C ALA A 200 28.66 -7.64 -2.54
N ILE A 201 28.01 -6.98 -3.50
CA ILE A 201 26.71 -6.29 -3.26
C ILE A 201 25.63 -7.30 -2.82
N GLN A 202 25.56 -8.48 -3.43
CA GLN A 202 24.60 -9.52 -3.01
C GLN A 202 24.92 -10.07 -1.61
N GLU A 203 26.20 -10.19 -1.24
CA GLU A 203 26.60 -10.57 0.10
C GLU A 203 26.18 -9.52 1.14
N ILE A 204 26.42 -8.23 0.86
CA ILE A 204 25.98 -7.12 1.72
C ILE A 204 24.46 -7.14 1.89
N ARG A 205 23.70 -7.35 0.81
CA ARG A 205 22.25 -7.52 0.86
C ARG A 205 21.87 -8.66 1.82
N GLY A 206 22.45 -9.85 1.63
CA GLY A 206 22.16 -11.02 2.45
C GLY A 206 22.49 -10.81 3.94
N ASN A 207 23.57 -10.09 4.24
CA ASN A 207 23.94 -9.75 5.62
C ASN A 207 22.93 -8.78 6.26
N ILE A 208 22.45 -7.78 5.51
CA ILE A 208 21.40 -6.86 5.98
C ILE A 208 20.10 -7.62 6.24
N GLU A 209 19.68 -8.46 5.30
CA GLU A 209 18.47 -9.29 5.44
C GLU A 209 18.57 -10.19 6.68
N ALA A 210 19.67 -10.95 6.81
CA ALA A 210 19.87 -11.87 7.94
C ALA A 210 19.92 -11.14 9.29
N ALA A 211 20.60 -9.99 9.37
CA ALA A 211 20.66 -9.19 10.60
C ALA A 211 19.28 -8.62 10.95
N PHE A 212 18.57 -8.06 9.96
CA PHE A 212 17.24 -7.51 10.18
C PHE A 212 16.25 -8.59 10.63
N GLU A 213 16.18 -9.72 9.92
CA GLU A 213 15.26 -10.82 10.23
C GLU A 213 15.58 -11.45 11.60
N GLY A 214 16.87 -11.69 11.86
CA GLY A 214 17.35 -12.30 13.12
C GLY A 214 17.05 -11.47 14.37
N GLU A 215 17.00 -10.13 14.26
CA GLU A 215 16.63 -9.25 15.37
C GLU A 215 15.12 -9.03 15.50
N MET A 216 14.37 -9.12 14.39
CA MET A 216 12.93 -8.87 14.37
C MET A 216 12.12 -10.01 15.00
N GLU A 217 12.43 -11.27 14.68
CA GLU A 217 11.66 -12.43 15.15
C GLU A 217 11.67 -12.60 16.68
N PRO A 218 12.80 -12.50 17.40
CA PRO A 218 12.83 -12.63 18.86
C PRO A 218 12.01 -11.54 19.57
N LEU A 219 11.86 -10.36 18.94
CA LEU A 219 11.02 -9.28 19.42
C LEU A 219 9.54 -9.52 19.11
N GLY A 220 9.19 -10.64 18.47
CA GLY A 220 7.82 -11.05 18.16
C GLY A 220 7.22 -10.28 16.98
N PHE A 221 8.05 -9.77 16.08
CA PHE A 221 7.60 -9.35 14.75
C PHE A 221 7.46 -10.56 13.83
N LEU A 222 6.64 -10.37 12.80
CA LEU A 222 6.39 -11.33 11.74
C LEU A 222 6.66 -10.63 10.42
N LEU A 223 7.16 -11.40 9.47
CA LEU A 223 7.44 -10.94 8.11
C LEU A 223 6.52 -11.68 7.13
N PRO A 224 5.20 -11.37 7.11
CA PRO A 224 4.21 -12.15 6.36
C PRO A 224 4.38 -12.12 4.83
N ASN A 225 5.19 -11.20 4.29
CA ASN A 225 5.48 -11.17 2.87
C ASN A 225 6.86 -10.53 2.61
N TYR A 226 7.54 -11.02 1.59
CA TYR A 226 8.82 -10.54 1.08
C TYR A 226 8.76 -10.55 -0.44
N MET A 227 9.26 -9.50 -1.08
CA MET A 227 9.38 -9.44 -2.55
C MET A 227 10.76 -8.94 -2.92
N ASN A 228 11.48 -9.70 -3.76
CA ASN A 228 12.70 -9.24 -4.38
C ASN A 228 12.38 -8.66 -5.76
N LEU A 229 11.90 -7.41 -5.79
CA LEU A 229 11.47 -6.78 -7.04
C LEU A 229 12.60 -6.67 -8.07
N GLN A 230 13.85 -6.55 -7.63
CA GLN A 230 14.99 -6.55 -8.55
C GLN A 230 15.06 -7.87 -9.33
N GLN A 231 15.11 -8.99 -8.63
CA GLN A 231 15.25 -10.32 -9.25
C GLN A 231 13.95 -10.80 -9.90
N ASP A 232 12.83 -10.66 -9.21
CA ASP A 232 11.55 -11.29 -9.60
C ASP A 232 10.80 -10.49 -10.67
N VAL A 233 11.11 -9.20 -10.82
CA VAL A 233 10.38 -8.30 -11.71
C VAL A 233 11.29 -7.51 -12.63
N PHE A 234 12.26 -6.76 -12.09
CA PHE A 234 13.01 -5.76 -12.85
C PHE A 234 13.94 -6.41 -13.88
N GLU A 235 14.62 -7.49 -13.54
CA GLU A 235 15.48 -8.23 -14.47
C GLU A 235 14.71 -8.75 -15.69
N GLY A 236 13.54 -9.37 -15.47
CA GLY A 236 12.67 -9.86 -16.55
C GLY A 236 12.16 -8.74 -17.46
N LEU A 237 12.02 -7.52 -16.93
CA LEU A 237 11.62 -6.33 -17.67
C LEU A 237 12.80 -5.55 -18.27
N GLY A 238 14.04 -6.04 -18.10
CA GLY A 238 15.26 -5.37 -18.55
C GLY A 238 15.53 -4.03 -17.85
N PHE A 239 14.94 -3.80 -16.68
CA PHE A 239 15.17 -2.62 -15.88
C PHE A 239 16.40 -2.82 -14.99
N LYS A 240 17.44 -2.00 -15.20
CA LYS A 240 18.79 -2.22 -14.64
C LYS A 240 19.30 -1.04 -13.82
N GLU A 241 18.40 -0.21 -13.27
CA GLU A 241 18.84 0.96 -12.48
C GLU A 241 19.13 0.62 -11.01
N TYR A 242 18.67 -0.54 -10.52
CA TYR A 242 18.93 -1.02 -9.18
C TYR A 242 19.88 -2.22 -9.19
N ASP A 243 20.73 -2.32 -8.17
CA ASP A 243 21.41 -3.57 -7.81
C ASP A 243 20.61 -4.34 -6.76
N ILE A 244 19.84 -3.63 -5.92
CA ILE A 244 18.96 -4.17 -4.90
C ILE A 244 17.63 -3.41 -4.97
N TYR A 245 16.52 -4.14 -4.96
CA TYR A 245 15.21 -3.58 -4.62
C TYR A 245 14.34 -4.65 -3.98
N LEU A 246 14.09 -4.52 -2.68
CA LEU A 246 13.32 -5.45 -1.86
C LEU A 246 12.17 -4.73 -1.18
N THR A 247 11.11 -5.47 -0.87
CA THR A 247 10.06 -5.01 0.04
C THR A 247 9.72 -6.08 1.07
N TYR A 248 9.59 -5.67 2.33
CA TYR A 248 9.12 -6.48 3.44
C TYR A 248 7.76 -5.99 3.91
N SER A 249 6.85 -6.92 4.20
CA SER A 249 5.67 -6.66 5.00
C SER A 249 5.97 -7.06 6.43
N ILE A 250 5.74 -6.16 7.39
CA ILE A 250 6.11 -6.31 8.81
C ILE A 250 4.84 -6.21 9.66
N CYS A 251 4.62 -7.18 10.54
CA CYS A 251 3.47 -7.20 11.43
C CYS A 251 3.87 -7.55 12.88
N LYS A 252 3.10 -7.07 13.85
CA LYS A 252 3.20 -7.47 15.26
C LYS A 252 1.81 -7.65 15.84
N PHE A 253 1.49 -8.86 16.29
CA PHE A 253 0.13 -9.18 16.77
C PHE A 253 -0.29 -8.35 17.98
N ASP A 254 0.63 -8.04 18.89
CA ASP A 254 0.35 -7.19 20.07
C ASP A 254 -0.02 -5.75 19.72
N VAL A 255 0.25 -5.33 18.48
CA VAL A 255 -0.13 -4.01 17.97
C VAL A 255 -1.49 -4.10 17.27
N ILE A 256 -1.61 -4.96 16.27
CA ILE A 256 -2.84 -4.98 15.44
C ILE A 256 -4.05 -5.54 16.18
N TYR A 257 -3.87 -6.46 17.13
CA TYR A 257 -4.99 -7.03 17.89
C TYR A 257 -5.81 -5.99 18.67
N PRO A 258 -5.22 -5.16 19.56
CA PRO A 258 -5.98 -4.13 20.26
C PRO A 258 -6.51 -3.04 19.33
N VAL A 259 -5.74 -2.65 18.30
CA VAL A 259 -6.16 -1.60 17.34
C VAL A 259 -7.36 -2.04 16.51
N SER A 260 -7.36 -3.29 16.03
CA SER A 260 -8.42 -3.81 15.16
C SER A 260 -9.79 -3.85 15.81
N LYS A 261 -9.86 -3.92 17.15
CA LYS A 261 -11.12 -3.93 17.91
C LYS A 261 -11.96 -2.68 17.67
N ASP A 262 -11.32 -1.51 17.75
CA ASP A 262 -11.98 -0.21 17.65
C ASP A 262 -11.80 0.40 16.25
N SER A 263 -10.84 -0.08 15.49
CA SER A 263 -10.47 0.43 14.17
C SER A 263 -10.06 -0.72 13.24
N PRO A 264 -11.02 -1.57 12.80
CA PRO A 264 -10.72 -2.65 11.87
C PRO A 264 -10.17 -2.15 10.54
N ALA A 265 -10.44 -0.89 10.18
CA ALA A 265 -9.86 -0.22 9.03
C ALA A 265 -8.33 0.04 9.13
N ALA A 266 -7.72 -0.21 10.29
CA ALA A 266 -6.27 -0.06 10.48
C ALA A 266 -5.44 -0.98 9.57
N GLY A 267 -6.03 -2.06 9.04
CA GLY A 267 -5.36 -2.90 8.04
C GLY A 267 -5.07 -2.19 6.70
N ALA A 268 -5.65 -1.01 6.43
CA ALA A 268 -5.18 -0.15 5.34
C ALA A 268 -3.72 0.31 5.50
N TRP A 269 -3.12 0.12 6.68
CA TRP A 269 -1.71 0.38 6.97
C TRP A 269 -0.96 -0.86 7.49
N ALA A 270 -1.62 -2.03 7.54
CA ALA A 270 -1.08 -3.24 8.16
C ALA A 270 -1.20 -4.46 7.22
N PRO A 271 -0.14 -5.26 7.03
CA PRO A 271 1.21 -5.11 7.57
C PRO A 271 1.91 -3.81 7.11
N CYS A 272 2.86 -3.32 7.91
CA CYS A 272 3.66 -2.17 7.52
C CYS A 272 4.63 -2.58 6.40
N SER A 273 4.65 -1.85 5.29
CA SER A 273 5.61 -2.13 4.21
C SER A 273 6.89 -1.33 4.38
N MET A 274 8.03 -2.03 4.32
CA MET A 274 9.38 -1.48 4.28
C MET A 274 9.99 -1.78 2.93
N TYR A 275 10.74 -0.83 2.37
CA TYR A 275 11.54 -1.01 1.17
C TYR A 275 13.03 -0.91 1.49
N ILE A 276 13.84 -1.64 0.72
CA ILE A 276 15.29 -1.55 0.72
C ILE A 276 15.71 -1.43 -0.74
N TYR A 277 16.47 -0.40 -1.11
CA TYR A 277 17.01 -0.33 -2.46
C TYR A 277 18.43 0.22 -2.50
N HIS A 278 19.16 -0.18 -3.53
CA HIS A 278 20.42 0.45 -3.93
C HIS A 278 20.39 0.68 -5.43
N LYS A 279 20.59 1.93 -5.83
CA LYS A 279 20.72 2.28 -7.25
C LYS A 279 22.15 2.07 -7.70
N LYS A 280 22.32 1.62 -8.93
CA LYS A 280 23.65 1.41 -9.51
C LYS A 280 24.49 2.67 -9.44
N GLY A 281 25.69 2.54 -8.88
CA GLY A 281 26.65 3.63 -8.76
C GLY A 281 26.39 4.62 -7.62
N GLU A 282 25.38 4.40 -6.78
CA GLU A 282 25.27 5.11 -5.49
C GLU A 282 26.18 4.45 -4.44
N ASP A 283 26.62 5.23 -3.46
CA ASP A 283 27.45 4.77 -2.34
C ASP A 283 26.61 4.41 -1.11
N LYS A 284 25.28 4.27 -1.27
CA LYS A 284 24.32 4.09 -0.17
C LYS A 284 23.19 3.15 -0.54
N ILE A 285 22.91 2.22 0.36
CA ILE A 285 21.64 1.51 0.41
C ILE A 285 20.63 2.37 1.15
N HIS A 286 19.43 2.52 0.59
CA HIS A 286 18.32 3.27 1.17
C HIS A 286 17.30 2.31 1.74
N ILE A 287 16.89 2.56 2.97
CA ILE A 287 15.86 1.78 3.66
C ILE A 287 14.77 2.73 4.12
N GLY A 288 13.51 2.37 3.93
CA GLY A 288 12.43 3.20 4.46
C GLY A 288 11.10 2.49 4.64
N TYR A 289 10.28 3.04 5.52
CA TYR A 289 8.94 2.56 5.79
C TYR A 289 8.04 3.72 6.24
N LEU A 290 6.72 3.46 6.30
CA LEU A 290 5.76 4.42 6.83
C LEU A 290 5.70 4.34 8.36
N GLY A 291 6.02 5.45 9.02
CA GLY A 291 5.90 5.62 10.46
C GLY A 291 4.45 5.57 10.95
N VAL A 292 4.30 5.25 12.23
CA VAL A 292 3.01 4.99 12.89
C VAL A 292 2.14 6.24 13.04
N ASP A 293 2.70 7.44 12.87
CA ASP A 293 1.91 8.67 12.79
C ASP A 293 0.89 8.63 11.64
N SER A 294 1.19 7.89 10.57
CA SER A 294 0.24 7.63 9.49
C SER A 294 -1.01 6.96 10.03
N TRP A 295 -0.86 5.92 10.86
CA TRP A 295 -1.97 5.21 11.49
C TRP A 295 -2.73 6.14 12.43
N ILE A 296 -2.01 6.75 13.38
CA ILE A 296 -2.58 7.51 14.48
C ILE A 296 -3.41 8.67 13.96
N SER A 297 -2.83 9.46 13.04
CA SER A 297 -3.48 10.65 12.51
C SER A 297 -4.65 10.33 11.58
N SER A 298 -4.53 9.30 10.74
CA SER A 298 -5.53 9.00 9.72
C SER A 298 -6.70 8.16 10.24
N LEU A 299 -6.50 7.37 11.29
CA LEU A 299 -7.57 6.65 11.98
C LEU A 299 -8.21 7.48 13.10
N GLY A 300 -7.58 8.60 13.50
CA GLY A 300 -8.05 9.40 14.63
C GLY A 300 -7.92 8.66 15.95
N MET A 301 -6.83 7.91 16.12
CA MET A 301 -6.61 7.12 17.31
C MET A 301 -6.48 8.03 18.54
N THR A 302 -7.24 7.70 19.58
CA THR A 302 -7.17 8.35 20.89
C THR A 302 -6.86 7.37 22.02
N ASN A 303 -6.92 6.05 21.73
CA ASN A 303 -6.57 5.01 22.69
C ASN A 303 -5.05 5.02 22.94
N LYS A 304 -4.67 5.45 24.15
CA LYS A 304 -3.27 5.53 24.58
C LYS A 304 -2.54 4.19 24.52
N GLU A 305 -3.19 3.08 24.91
CA GLU A 305 -2.56 1.76 24.90
C GLU A 305 -2.16 1.34 23.47
N GLY A 306 -3.08 1.52 22.51
CA GLY A 306 -2.80 1.23 21.09
C GLY A 306 -1.73 2.14 20.49
N ILE A 307 -1.75 3.43 20.84
CA ILE A 307 -0.74 4.41 20.41
C ILE A 307 0.63 4.09 20.99
N ASP A 308 0.72 3.79 22.28
CA ASP A 308 1.98 3.46 22.94
C ASP A 308 2.59 2.18 22.34
N LYS A 309 1.76 1.17 22.03
CA LYS A 309 2.21 -0.07 21.36
C LYS A 309 2.72 0.17 19.94
N LEU A 310 2.10 1.10 19.20
CA LEU A 310 2.58 1.50 17.87
C LEU A 310 3.96 2.16 17.96
N TYR A 311 4.15 3.16 18.84
CA TYR A 311 5.45 3.81 19.00
C TYR A 311 6.52 2.88 19.56
N GLU A 312 6.16 1.97 20.46
CA GLU A 312 7.06 0.92 20.96
C GLU A 312 7.58 0.06 19.79
N ALA A 313 6.67 -0.43 18.94
CA ALA A 313 7.04 -1.22 17.76
C ALA A 313 7.91 -0.43 16.77
N GLN A 314 7.57 0.84 16.48
CA GLN A 314 8.38 1.70 15.64
C GLN A 314 9.79 1.91 16.23
N GLY A 315 9.87 2.11 17.55
CA GLY A 315 11.13 2.28 18.27
C GLY A 315 12.04 1.06 18.14
N MET A 316 11.49 -0.15 18.22
CA MET A 316 12.22 -1.40 18.00
C MET A 316 12.78 -1.48 16.57
N ILE A 317 11.93 -1.27 15.54
CA ILE A 317 12.36 -1.29 14.13
C ILE A 317 13.44 -0.23 13.89
N THR A 318 13.22 0.99 14.37
CA THR A 318 14.17 2.11 14.23
C THR A 318 15.51 1.80 14.86
N LYS A 319 15.53 1.10 16.00
CA LYS A 319 16.77 0.71 16.65
C LYS A 319 17.52 -0.32 15.80
N ILE A 320 16.85 -1.39 15.37
CA ILE A 320 17.44 -2.42 14.51
C ILE A 320 18.05 -1.79 13.25
N LEU A 321 17.31 -0.93 12.56
CA LEU A 321 17.79 -0.30 11.33
C LEU A 321 18.97 0.66 11.54
N LYS A 322 19.10 1.28 12.73
CA LYS A 322 20.26 2.11 13.07
C LYS A 322 21.49 1.28 13.38
N ASP A 323 21.29 0.08 13.93
CA ASP A 323 22.37 -0.85 14.27
C ASP A 323 22.91 -1.58 13.01
N LEU A 324 22.28 -1.40 11.84
CA LEU A 324 22.76 -1.90 10.53
C LEU A 324 23.85 -1.04 9.88
N ASN A 325 24.09 0.18 10.38
CA ASN A 325 25.06 1.12 9.80
C ASN A 325 26.37 1.18 10.58
#